data_AF-A0A7R7MVI2-F1
#
_entry.id   AF-A0A7R7MVI2-F1
#
_cell.length_a   1.000
_cell.length_b   1.000
_cell.length_c   1.000
_cell.angle_alpha   90.00
_cell.angle_beta   90.00
_cell.angle_gamma   90.00
#
_symmetry.space_group_name_H-M   'P 1'
#
loop_
_entity.id
_entity.type
_entity.pdbx_description
1 polymer ?
#
loop_
_entity_poly.entity_id
_entity_poly.type
_entity_poly.pdbx_seq_one_letter_code
_entity_poly.pdbx_strand_id
1 'polypeptide(L)'
;MATSWDTLDRYVVISTDTHAGADLYDYKPYLPASLHEEFDAWAKAYASPFDDLIVATANRNWDHELRIAEMDADGVAAEVLLPNTVPPFFPTTPNITISLPRTRDEFEQRWAGVQAHNRWQVDFCSLAPARRRGLIQIFPNDVELALEEIRWGAEQDCFGGVLIPPVSPGDSQVAPLFHTRYEPLWALCAELDLTVVQHAGAGSPEMPMDQPASNAVLITEMALWAQRTLGHLILAGVFERYPTLRFVPTEQGTLWVPGQLAVLDAMVPTMKSDAGNRTYGMFGGSSVDELSLTPSEYVQRNCYLATELMPYDSSMIDFMGPDHIMWGSDYPHEEGFAPHSTLAIRWALHDRPEDVCRKILGGNAGRLYRFDLEALVPIAGKIGPTVAEVRTPLEDTGYRAPAAFGYRPFEGGLALKRLAPQRH
;
A
#
# COMPACT_ATOMS: atom_id res chain seq x y z
N MET A 1 -17.77 26.34 2.65
CA MET A 1 -18.94 26.07 1.80
C MET A 1 -18.99 24.56 1.62
N ALA A 2 -20.16 23.92 1.70
CA ALA A 2 -20.27 22.50 1.44
C ALA A 2 -19.88 22.23 -0.02
N THR A 3 -18.98 21.27 -0.25
CA THR A 3 -18.57 20.79 -1.57
C THR A 3 -19.61 19.81 -2.11
N SER A 4 -19.76 19.71 -3.44
CA SER A 4 -20.88 18.94 -3.99
C SER A 4 -20.72 17.43 -3.75
N TRP A 5 -19.47 16.94 -3.72
CA TRP A 5 -19.16 15.54 -3.41
C TRP A 5 -19.60 15.10 -2.00
N ASP A 6 -19.62 16.03 -1.05
CA ASP A 6 -19.95 15.75 0.36
C ASP A 6 -21.46 15.80 0.63
N THR A 7 -22.26 16.16 -0.38
CA THR A 7 -23.74 16.29 -0.28
C THR A 7 -24.49 15.39 -1.26
N LEU A 8 -23.78 14.63 -2.08
CA LEU A 8 -24.35 13.65 -3.01
C LEU A 8 -25.09 12.54 -2.25
N ASP A 9 -26.23 12.06 -2.74
CA ASP A 9 -26.96 10.92 -2.12
C ASP A 9 -26.24 9.56 -2.23
N ARG A 10 -25.03 9.58 -2.81
CA ARG A 10 -24.08 8.49 -2.99
C ARG A 10 -22.71 8.88 -2.46
N TYR A 11 -21.90 7.88 -2.15
CA TYR A 11 -20.50 8.08 -1.78
C TYR A 11 -19.60 8.16 -3.02
N VAL A 12 -18.66 9.10 -3.00
CA VAL A 12 -17.45 8.99 -3.83
C VAL A 12 -16.55 7.95 -3.18
N VAL A 13 -16.40 6.79 -3.80
CA VAL A 13 -15.54 5.70 -3.32
C VAL A 13 -14.22 5.74 -4.09
N ILE A 14 -13.13 5.90 -3.36
CA ILE A 14 -11.75 5.85 -3.85
C ILE A 14 -11.08 4.67 -3.17
N SER A 15 -10.68 3.66 -3.94
CA SER A 15 -9.86 2.57 -3.42
C SER A 15 -8.42 3.03 -3.27
N THR A 16 -7.88 3.06 -2.05
CA THR A 16 -6.47 3.44 -1.83
C THR A 16 -5.49 2.28 -1.99
N ASP A 17 -6.02 1.08 -2.18
CA ASP A 17 -5.25 -0.14 -2.43
C ASP A 17 -5.81 -0.84 -3.67
N THR A 18 -5.07 -0.79 -4.76
CA THR A 18 -5.33 -1.55 -5.99
C THR A 18 -4.02 -1.77 -6.72
N HIS A 19 -3.91 -2.85 -7.48
CA HIS A 19 -2.69 -3.24 -8.15
C HIS A 19 -2.86 -3.21 -9.67
N ALA A 20 -1.81 -2.79 -10.37
CA ALA A 20 -1.76 -2.73 -11.82
C ALA A 20 -0.32 -2.88 -12.32
N GLY A 21 -0.18 -3.16 -13.61
CA GLY A 21 1.12 -3.26 -14.26
C GLY A 21 0.95 -3.73 -15.70
N ALA A 22 1.92 -3.43 -16.57
CA ALA A 22 1.86 -3.78 -17.98
C ALA A 22 1.95 -5.30 -18.19
N ASP A 23 1.44 -5.79 -19.32
CA ASP A 23 1.86 -7.10 -19.82
C ASP A 23 3.39 -7.10 -20.01
N LEU A 24 4.02 -8.27 -19.84
CA LEU A 24 5.46 -8.42 -19.74
C LEU A 24 6.21 -7.66 -20.85
N TYR A 25 5.86 -7.92 -22.11
CA TYR A 25 6.52 -7.30 -23.27
C TYR A 25 6.14 -5.84 -23.49
N ASP A 26 5.04 -5.37 -22.92
CA ASP A 26 4.58 -3.98 -23.02
C ASP A 26 5.46 -3.02 -22.18
N TYR A 27 6.31 -3.54 -21.31
CA TYR A 27 7.34 -2.73 -20.64
C TYR A 27 8.49 -2.30 -21.57
N LYS A 28 8.73 -3.02 -22.66
CA LYS A 28 9.91 -2.81 -23.52
C LYS A 28 10.05 -1.37 -24.04
N PRO A 29 8.99 -0.68 -24.51
CA PRO A 29 9.08 0.71 -24.96
C PRO A 29 9.52 1.69 -23.87
N TYR A 30 9.32 1.34 -22.59
CA TYR A 30 9.69 2.16 -21.44
C TYR A 30 11.10 1.86 -20.91
N LEU A 31 11.75 0.80 -21.41
CA LEU A 31 13.13 0.47 -21.08
C LEU A 31 14.11 1.23 -21.98
N PRO A 32 15.31 1.61 -21.48
CA PRO A 32 16.41 2.08 -22.31
C PRO A 32 16.69 1.11 -23.45
N ALA A 33 16.87 1.63 -24.67
CA ALA A 33 17.12 0.80 -25.85
C ALA A 33 18.34 -0.13 -25.71
N SER A 34 19.33 0.27 -24.89
CA SER A 34 20.51 -0.54 -24.56
C SER A 34 20.19 -1.84 -23.81
N LEU A 35 19.04 -1.92 -23.12
CA LEU A 35 18.63 -3.08 -22.34
C LEU A 35 17.63 -3.98 -23.08
N HIS A 36 17.25 -3.65 -24.33
CA HIS A 36 16.21 -4.38 -25.05
C HIS A 36 16.60 -5.83 -25.37
N GLU A 37 17.86 -6.09 -25.72
CA GLU A 37 18.34 -7.46 -25.98
C GLU A 37 18.37 -8.30 -24.69
N GLU A 38 18.85 -7.73 -23.58
CA GLU A 38 18.85 -8.37 -22.27
C GLU A 38 17.43 -8.64 -21.77
N PHE A 39 16.52 -7.68 -21.97
CA PHE A 39 15.12 -7.83 -21.63
C PHE A 39 14.47 -8.97 -22.43
N ASP A 40 14.67 -9.05 -23.75
CA ASP A 40 14.12 -10.13 -24.57
C ASP A 40 14.66 -11.50 -24.16
N ALA A 41 15.92 -11.58 -23.72
CA ALA A 41 16.52 -12.81 -23.22
C ALA A 41 15.91 -13.20 -21.85
N TRP A 42 15.79 -12.24 -20.94
CA TRP A 42 15.19 -12.44 -19.62
C TRP A 42 13.71 -12.82 -19.71
N ALA A 43 12.91 -12.09 -20.50
CA ALA A 43 11.47 -12.33 -20.65
C ALA A 43 11.13 -13.71 -21.22
N LYS A 44 12.01 -14.30 -22.05
CA LYS A 44 11.86 -15.68 -22.54
C LYS A 44 12.08 -16.75 -21.46
N ALA A 45 12.89 -16.43 -20.45
CA ALA A 45 13.21 -17.34 -19.35
C ALA A 45 12.33 -17.11 -18.11
N TYR A 46 11.71 -15.93 -18.02
CA TYR A 46 10.82 -15.56 -16.93
C TYR A 46 9.54 -16.41 -16.92
N ALA A 47 9.19 -16.90 -15.74
CA ALA A 47 7.88 -17.48 -15.46
C ALA A 47 7.25 -16.69 -14.33
N SER A 48 6.00 -16.25 -14.51
CA SER A 48 5.26 -15.64 -13.41
C SER A 48 4.98 -16.71 -12.34
N PRO A 49 5.34 -16.45 -11.07
CA PRO A 49 5.00 -17.34 -9.98
C PRO A 49 3.58 -17.13 -9.45
N PHE A 50 2.87 -16.10 -9.94
CA PHE A 50 1.55 -15.69 -9.44
C PHE A 50 0.46 -16.04 -10.44
N ASP A 51 -0.55 -16.78 -9.96
CA ASP A 51 -1.65 -17.31 -10.77
C ASP A 51 -2.47 -16.18 -11.40
N ASP A 52 -2.72 -15.09 -10.67
CA ASP A 52 -3.48 -13.92 -11.11
C ASP A 52 -2.83 -13.19 -12.30
N LEU A 53 -1.57 -13.47 -12.62
CA LEU A 53 -0.85 -12.94 -13.79
C LEU A 53 -0.79 -13.92 -14.98
N ILE A 54 -1.31 -15.13 -14.84
CA ILE A 54 -1.27 -16.19 -15.88
C ILE A 54 -2.62 -16.83 -16.18
N VAL A 55 -3.63 -16.59 -15.34
CA VAL A 55 -5.01 -17.06 -15.58
C VAL A 55 -5.75 -16.13 -16.55
N ALA A 56 -6.96 -16.52 -16.93
CA ALA A 56 -7.79 -15.78 -17.89
C ALA A 56 -8.13 -14.33 -17.48
N THR A 57 -7.90 -13.97 -16.23
CA THR A 57 -8.18 -12.65 -15.65
C THR A 57 -6.93 -11.77 -15.51
N ALA A 58 -5.76 -12.22 -15.97
CA ALA A 58 -4.50 -11.47 -15.87
C ALA A 58 -4.56 -10.08 -16.49
N ASN A 59 -5.35 -9.92 -17.55
CA ASN A 59 -5.56 -8.63 -18.21
C ASN A 59 -6.21 -7.57 -17.31
N ARG A 60 -6.81 -7.91 -16.15
CA ARG A 60 -7.29 -6.93 -15.14
C ARG A 60 -6.19 -5.95 -14.68
N ASN A 61 -4.92 -6.33 -14.84
CA ASN A 61 -3.77 -5.51 -14.48
C ASN A 61 -3.48 -4.37 -15.45
N TRP A 62 -3.80 -4.51 -16.74
CA TRP A 62 -3.43 -3.55 -17.80
C TRP A 62 -4.54 -3.19 -18.77
N ASP A 63 -5.63 -3.96 -18.85
CA ASP A 63 -6.77 -3.68 -19.73
C ASP A 63 -7.64 -2.58 -19.12
N HIS A 64 -7.57 -1.39 -19.72
CA HIS A 64 -8.29 -0.22 -19.25
C HIS A 64 -9.81 -0.39 -19.28
N GLU A 65 -10.36 -0.89 -20.39
CA GLU A 65 -11.81 -0.95 -20.60
C GLU A 65 -12.44 -1.99 -19.67
N LEU A 66 -11.78 -3.15 -19.53
CA LEU A 66 -12.20 -4.17 -18.56
C LEU A 66 -12.19 -3.61 -17.15
N ARG A 67 -11.08 -2.99 -16.74
CA ARG A 67 -10.91 -2.46 -15.38
C ARG A 67 -11.93 -1.37 -15.05
N ILE A 68 -12.15 -0.42 -15.96
CA ILE A 68 -13.17 0.63 -15.79
C ILE A 68 -14.57 0.02 -15.67
N ALA A 69 -14.91 -0.97 -16.50
CA ALA A 69 -16.20 -1.63 -16.44
C ALA A 69 -16.41 -2.40 -15.11
N GLU A 70 -15.39 -3.10 -14.61
CA GLU A 70 -15.47 -3.79 -13.32
C GLU A 70 -15.55 -2.81 -12.14
N MET A 71 -14.76 -1.72 -12.15
CA MET A 71 -14.86 -0.65 -11.14
C MET A 71 -16.24 0.02 -11.14
N ASP A 72 -16.82 0.28 -12.33
CA ASP A 72 -18.15 0.87 -12.48
C ASP A 72 -19.24 -0.07 -11.93
N ALA A 73 -19.12 -1.38 -12.19
CA ALA A 73 -20.03 -2.38 -11.67
C ALA A 73 -19.92 -2.54 -10.14
N ASP A 74 -18.74 -2.30 -9.57
CA ASP A 74 -18.45 -2.47 -8.14
C ASP A 74 -18.68 -1.19 -7.31
N GLY A 75 -18.93 -0.06 -7.97
CA GLY A 75 -19.23 1.23 -7.36
C GLY A 75 -18.00 2.04 -6.94
N VAL A 76 -16.82 1.74 -7.51
CA VAL A 76 -15.55 2.41 -7.20
C VAL A 76 -15.27 3.53 -8.21
N ALA A 77 -15.31 4.78 -7.75
CA ALA A 77 -15.16 5.96 -8.60
C ALA A 77 -13.69 6.23 -8.98
N ALA A 78 -12.74 5.92 -8.10
CA ALA A 78 -11.32 6.15 -8.36
C ALA A 78 -10.43 5.14 -7.62
N GLU A 79 -9.15 5.08 -7.99
CA GLU A 79 -8.17 4.13 -7.46
C GLU A 79 -6.76 4.73 -7.35
N VAL A 80 -6.04 4.32 -6.31
CA VAL A 80 -4.59 4.47 -6.19
C VAL A 80 -3.93 3.18 -6.66
N LEU A 81 -2.95 3.29 -7.55
CA LEU A 81 -2.29 2.16 -8.20
C LEU A 81 -0.95 1.82 -7.53
N LEU A 82 -0.86 0.58 -7.07
CA LEU A 82 0.36 -0.10 -6.67
C LEU A 82 0.82 -1.06 -7.77
N PRO A 83 2.11 -1.44 -7.81
CA PRO A 83 2.57 -2.45 -8.75
C PRO A 83 1.95 -3.82 -8.43
N ASN A 84 1.46 -4.54 -9.46
CA ASN A 84 1.17 -5.98 -9.37
C ASN A 84 2.16 -6.82 -10.18
N THR A 85 2.22 -6.53 -11.48
CA THR A 85 3.03 -7.31 -12.41
C THR A 85 4.48 -7.15 -12.03
N VAL A 86 5.24 -8.23 -12.13
CA VAL A 86 6.67 -8.20 -11.85
C VAL A 86 7.38 -7.31 -12.87
N PRO A 87 7.96 -6.15 -12.47
CA PRO A 87 8.65 -5.28 -13.41
C PRO A 87 9.86 -5.99 -14.04
N PRO A 88 10.35 -5.51 -15.19
CA PRO A 88 11.50 -6.12 -15.87
C PRO A 88 12.68 -6.41 -14.94
N PHE A 89 13.31 -7.57 -15.15
CA PHE A 89 14.53 -8.02 -14.45
C PHE A 89 14.37 -8.42 -12.97
N PHE A 90 13.14 -8.47 -12.46
CA PHE A 90 12.91 -8.98 -11.10
C PHE A 90 13.02 -10.52 -11.08
N PRO A 91 13.45 -11.11 -9.95
CA PRO A 91 13.58 -12.56 -9.86
C PRO A 91 12.21 -13.25 -9.87
N THR A 92 12.12 -14.43 -10.50
CA THR A 92 10.99 -15.35 -10.28
C THR A 92 11.14 -15.96 -8.90
N THR A 93 10.35 -15.51 -7.94
CA THR A 93 10.28 -16.12 -6.60
C THR A 93 8.86 -16.59 -6.33
N PRO A 94 8.64 -17.84 -5.86
CA PRO A 94 7.31 -18.32 -5.44
C PRO A 94 6.78 -17.61 -4.18
N ASN A 95 7.51 -16.61 -3.69
CA ASN A 95 7.16 -15.80 -2.55
C ASN A 95 6.58 -14.48 -3.05
N ILE A 96 5.50 -14.04 -2.41
CA ILE A 96 4.90 -12.71 -2.55
C ILE A 96 5.93 -11.60 -2.21
N THR A 97 7.00 -11.95 -1.48
CA THR A 97 8.06 -11.03 -1.06
C THR A 97 9.13 -10.76 -2.12
N ILE A 98 9.02 -9.59 -2.75
CA ILE A 98 10.08 -9.05 -3.61
C ILE A 98 11.25 -8.57 -2.73
N SER A 99 12.36 -9.29 -2.76
CA SER A 99 13.60 -8.88 -2.09
C SER A 99 14.24 -7.67 -2.77
N LEU A 100 14.95 -6.83 -2.01
CA LEU A 100 15.71 -5.71 -2.57
C LEU A 100 16.95 -6.19 -3.35
N PRO A 101 17.44 -5.44 -4.35
CA PRO A 101 18.64 -5.80 -5.09
C PRO A 101 19.85 -6.00 -4.17
N ARG A 102 20.65 -7.04 -4.42
CA ARG A 102 21.80 -7.42 -3.57
C ARG A 102 23.15 -7.05 -4.15
N THR A 103 23.20 -6.84 -5.46
CA THR A 103 24.42 -6.43 -6.16
C THR A 103 24.16 -5.17 -6.96
N ARG A 104 25.24 -4.50 -7.40
CA ARG A 104 25.13 -3.32 -8.24
C ARG A 104 24.46 -3.66 -9.58
N ASP A 105 24.83 -4.78 -10.19
CA ASP A 105 24.28 -5.22 -11.47
C ASP A 105 22.77 -5.53 -11.36
N GLU A 106 22.35 -6.24 -10.31
CA GLU A 106 20.94 -6.46 -10.02
C GLU A 106 20.19 -5.14 -9.79
N PHE A 107 20.81 -4.20 -9.08
CA PHE A 107 20.23 -2.89 -8.85
C PHE A 107 20.02 -2.14 -10.17
N GLU A 108 21.01 -2.05 -11.03
CA GLU A 108 20.90 -1.30 -12.30
C GLU A 108 19.82 -1.87 -13.22
N GLN A 109 19.75 -3.19 -13.38
CA GLN A 109 18.70 -3.82 -14.19
C GLN A 109 17.31 -3.63 -13.58
N ARG A 110 17.15 -3.92 -12.30
CA ARG A 110 15.83 -3.80 -11.63
C ARG A 110 15.40 -2.35 -11.47
N TRP A 111 16.35 -1.41 -11.36
CA TRP A 111 16.08 0.01 -11.37
C TRP A 111 15.49 0.45 -12.72
N ALA A 112 16.06 -0.01 -13.84
CA ALA A 112 15.45 0.22 -15.15
C ALA A 112 14.03 -0.36 -15.25
N GLY A 113 13.78 -1.53 -14.64
CA GLY A 113 12.44 -2.11 -14.52
C GLY A 113 11.46 -1.25 -13.72
N VAL A 114 11.90 -0.73 -12.56
CA VAL A 114 11.11 0.21 -11.73
C VAL A 114 10.80 1.50 -12.50
N GLN A 115 11.79 2.08 -13.18
CA GLN A 115 11.59 3.27 -14.00
C GLN A 115 10.61 2.99 -15.15
N ALA A 116 10.73 1.83 -15.81
CA ALA A 116 9.80 1.41 -16.85
C ALA A 116 8.36 1.29 -16.31
N HIS A 117 8.18 0.76 -15.10
CA HIS A 117 6.87 0.73 -14.44
C HIS A 117 6.33 2.13 -14.15
N ASN A 118 7.14 3.02 -13.57
CA ASN A 118 6.74 4.40 -13.33
C ASN A 118 6.32 5.11 -14.64
N ARG A 119 7.08 4.95 -15.72
CA ARG A 119 6.74 5.53 -17.04
C ARG A 119 5.46 4.94 -17.61
N TRP A 120 5.28 3.61 -17.55
CA TRP A 120 4.04 2.95 -17.97
C TRP A 120 2.83 3.45 -17.16
N GLN A 121 3.00 3.65 -15.86
CA GLN A 121 1.94 4.08 -14.98
C GLN A 121 1.43 5.50 -15.34
N VAL A 122 2.31 6.39 -15.83
CA VAL A 122 1.92 7.69 -16.38
C VAL A 122 0.92 7.50 -17.54
N ASP A 123 1.27 6.65 -18.51
CA ASP A 123 0.42 6.39 -19.66
C ASP A 123 -0.90 5.72 -19.24
N PHE A 124 -0.85 4.75 -18.32
CA PHE A 124 -2.06 4.08 -17.84
C PHE A 124 -2.99 4.98 -17.02
N CYS A 125 -2.44 5.92 -16.24
CA CYS A 125 -3.21 6.95 -15.55
C CYS A 125 -3.84 7.95 -16.53
N SER A 126 -3.15 8.26 -17.63
CA SER A 126 -3.65 9.20 -18.65
C SER A 126 -4.95 8.75 -19.33
N LEU A 127 -5.24 7.44 -19.31
CA LEU A 127 -6.49 6.88 -19.83
C LEU A 127 -7.70 7.22 -18.95
N ALA A 128 -7.50 7.52 -17.67
CA ALA A 128 -8.56 7.93 -16.73
C ALA A 128 -8.03 8.94 -15.69
N PRO A 129 -7.64 10.15 -16.11
CA PRO A 129 -6.85 11.07 -15.28
C PRO A 129 -7.61 11.62 -14.07
N ALA A 130 -8.95 11.61 -14.09
CA ALA A 130 -9.77 11.95 -12.93
C ALA A 130 -9.87 10.79 -11.92
N ARG A 131 -9.73 9.53 -12.37
CA ARG A 131 -10.02 8.32 -11.58
C ARG A 131 -8.76 7.58 -11.11
N ARG A 132 -7.58 7.90 -11.62
CA ARG A 132 -6.35 7.17 -11.28
C ARG A 132 -5.29 8.07 -10.69
N ARG A 133 -4.67 7.58 -9.62
CA ARG A 133 -3.41 8.13 -9.09
C ARG A 133 -2.39 7.02 -8.96
N GLY A 134 -1.20 7.28 -9.44
CA GLY A 134 -0.05 6.39 -9.28
C GLY A 134 0.73 6.62 -8.00
N LEU A 135 1.67 5.74 -7.72
CA LEU A 135 2.72 5.91 -6.72
C LEU A 135 4.10 5.77 -7.37
N ILE A 136 5.00 6.72 -7.12
CA ILE A 136 6.36 6.68 -7.64
C ILE A 136 7.10 5.56 -6.90
N GLN A 137 7.41 4.48 -7.61
CA GLN A 137 8.17 3.38 -7.04
C GLN A 137 9.66 3.73 -7.00
N ILE A 138 10.31 3.45 -5.87
CA ILE A 138 11.75 3.64 -5.68
C ILE A 138 12.42 2.43 -5.02
N PHE A 139 13.75 2.41 -5.06
CA PHE A 139 14.58 1.54 -4.23
C PHE A 139 15.44 2.38 -3.29
N PRO A 140 15.56 2.01 -2.00
CA PRO A 140 16.42 2.69 -1.05
C PRO A 140 17.92 2.37 -1.19
N ASN A 141 18.28 1.46 -2.12
CA ASN A 141 19.67 1.03 -2.35
C ASN A 141 20.60 2.22 -2.67
N ASP A 142 20.17 3.09 -3.58
CA ASP A 142 20.89 4.29 -4.02
C ASP A 142 19.98 5.51 -3.80
N VAL A 143 20.31 6.31 -2.78
CA VAL A 143 19.45 7.41 -2.33
C VAL A 143 19.40 8.52 -3.36
N GLU A 144 20.50 8.81 -4.05
CA GLU A 144 20.53 9.90 -5.03
C GLU A 144 19.64 9.57 -6.24
N LEU A 145 19.73 8.34 -6.77
CA LEU A 145 18.85 7.89 -7.85
C LEU A 145 17.38 7.86 -7.43
N ALA A 146 17.08 7.47 -6.18
CA ALA A 146 15.73 7.55 -5.66
C ALA A 146 15.20 8.99 -5.59
N LEU A 147 16.03 9.96 -5.19
CA LEU A 147 15.66 11.37 -5.19
C LEU A 147 15.42 11.90 -6.61
N GLU A 148 16.25 11.52 -7.58
CA GLU A 148 16.08 11.90 -8.98
C GLU A 148 14.75 11.37 -9.55
N GLU A 149 14.41 10.11 -9.28
CA GLU A 149 13.15 9.51 -9.74
C GLU A 149 11.92 10.14 -9.06
N ILE A 150 12.02 10.49 -7.76
CA ILE A 150 10.95 11.23 -7.06
C ILE A 150 10.74 12.60 -7.69
N ARG A 151 11.82 13.34 -8.02
CA ARG A 151 11.71 14.65 -8.68
C ARG A 151 11.07 14.52 -10.05
N TRP A 152 11.52 13.57 -10.87
CA TRP A 152 10.91 13.29 -12.16
C TRP A 152 9.41 12.94 -12.04
N GLY A 153 9.06 12.09 -11.07
CA GLY A 153 7.68 11.67 -10.85
C GLY A 153 6.80 12.83 -10.38
N ALA A 154 7.32 13.73 -9.55
CA ALA A 154 6.61 14.92 -9.09
C ALA A 154 6.31 15.93 -10.21
N GLU A 155 7.00 15.85 -11.35
CA GLU A 155 6.69 16.63 -12.56
C GLU A 155 5.49 16.05 -13.34
N GLN A 156 5.01 14.85 -13.00
CA GLN A 156 3.86 14.22 -13.64
C GLN A 156 2.57 14.47 -12.84
N ASP A 157 1.46 14.75 -13.53
CA ASP A 157 0.18 15.09 -12.90
C ASP A 157 -0.52 13.90 -12.18
N CYS A 158 -0.06 12.66 -12.42
CA CYS A 158 -0.77 11.46 -12.00
C CYS A 158 -0.30 10.87 -10.66
N PHE A 159 0.87 11.26 -10.13
CA PHE A 159 1.39 10.61 -8.92
C PHE A 159 0.87 11.28 -7.64
N GLY A 160 0.25 10.48 -6.77
CA GLY A 160 -0.27 10.91 -5.47
C GLY A 160 0.72 10.73 -4.30
N GLY A 161 1.83 10.02 -4.53
CA GLY A 161 2.79 9.68 -3.47
C GLY A 161 3.99 8.89 -3.97
N VAL A 162 4.80 8.42 -3.02
CA VAL A 162 6.01 7.60 -3.25
C VAL A 162 5.81 6.27 -2.54
N LEU A 163 6.01 5.17 -3.27
CA LEU A 163 6.01 3.82 -2.71
C LEU A 163 7.42 3.45 -2.27
N ILE A 164 7.63 3.33 -0.96
CA ILE A 164 8.90 2.88 -0.39
C ILE A 164 8.80 1.43 0.10
N PRO A 165 9.71 0.53 -0.33
CA PRO A 165 9.67 -0.84 0.14
C PRO A 165 10.09 -0.95 1.61
N PRO A 166 9.47 -1.85 2.40
CA PRO A 166 10.01 -2.24 3.69
C PRO A 166 11.39 -2.88 3.56
N VAL A 167 12.23 -2.70 4.59
CA VAL A 167 13.60 -3.23 4.61
C VAL A 167 13.70 -4.36 5.63
N SER A 168 14.24 -5.50 5.19
CA SER A 168 14.46 -6.66 6.04
C SER A 168 15.39 -6.33 7.21
N PRO A 169 15.11 -6.86 8.43
CA PRO A 169 16.06 -6.72 9.53
C PRO A 169 17.41 -7.32 9.15
N GLY A 170 18.49 -6.57 9.40
CA GLY A 170 19.84 -7.06 9.15
C GLY A 170 20.20 -7.24 7.69
N ASP A 171 19.46 -6.62 6.76
CA ASP A 171 19.84 -6.60 5.35
C ASP A 171 21.28 -6.05 5.19
N SER A 172 22.10 -6.76 4.42
CA SER A 172 23.53 -6.46 4.29
C SER A 172 23.84 -5.34 3.30
N GLN A 173 22.89 -5.00 2.42
CA GLN A 173 23.06 -4.06 1.32
C GLN A 173 22.23 -2.79 1.52
N VAL A 174 21.09 -2.91 2.20
CA VAL A 174 20.16 -1.81 2.43
C VAL A 174 20.07 -1.50 3.93
N ALA A 175 20.32 -0.24 4.29
CA ALA A 175 20.23 0.17 5.69
C ALA A 175 18.77 0.17 6.16
N PRO A 176 18.49 -0.08 7.45
CA PRO A 176 17.14 0.05 7.98
C PRO A 176 16.64 1.50 7.91
N LEU A 177 15.33 1.71 7.73
CA LEU A 177 14.74 3.02 7.44
C LEU A 177 14.90 4.10 8.53
N PHE A 178 15.37 3.75 9.73
CA PHE A 178 15.78 4.72 10.75
C PHE A 178 17.17 5.34 10.49
N HIS A 179 17.92 4.84 9.50
CA HIS A 179 19.27 5.31 9.20
C HIS A 179 19.24 6.71 8.58
N THR A 180 20.09 7.61 9.05
CA THR A 180 20.16 9.03 8.64
C THR A 180 20.44 9.25 7.15
N ARG A 181 20.98 8.24 6.46
CA ARG A 181 21.15 8.27 4.99
C ARG A 181 19.85 8.55 4.22
N TYR A 182 18.69 8.23 4.80
CA TYR A 182 17.38 8.45 4.18
C TYR A 182 16.77 9.81 4.49
N GLU A 183 17.45 10.64 5.30
CA GLU A 183 16.99 11.99 5.62
C GLU A 183 16.64 12.83 4.38
N PRO A 184 17.43 12.80 3.28
CA PRO A 184 17.06 13.51 2.06
C PRO A 184 15.73 13.04 1.44
N LEU A 185 15.38 11.75 1.56
CA LEU A 185 14.10 11.23 1.04
C LEU A 185 12.93 11.83 1.81
N TRP A 186 13.03 11.88 3.14
CA TRP A 186 12.00 12.46 4.00
C TRP A 186 11.84 13.96 3.76
N ALA A 187 12.97 14.67 3.63
CA ALA A 187 12.99 16.09 3.28
C ALA A 187 12.26 16.34 1.95
N LEU A 188 12.61 15.57 0.92
CA LEU A 188 12.07 15.76 -0.42
C LEU A 188 10.57 15.43 -0.47
N CYS A 189 10.13 14.33 0.14
CA CYS A 189 8.71 13.98 0.18
C CYS A 189 7.89 15.04 0.93
N ALA A 190 8.42 15.60 2.03
CA ALA A 190 7.76 16.70 2.74
C ALA A 190 7.74 18.01 1.94
N GLU A 191 8.83 18.36 1.26
CA GLU A 191 8.94 19.55 0.40
C GLU A 191 7.94 19.49 -0.77
N LEU A 192 7.85 18.34 -1.42
CA LEU A 192 6.98 18.11 -2.58
C LEU A 192 5.54 17.78 -2.19
N ASP A 193 5.21 17.74 -0.89
CA ASP A 193 3.93 17.32 -0.34
C ASP A 193 3.48 15.93 -0.85
N LEU A 194 4.42 15.00 -1.02
CA LEU A 194 4.14 13.63 -1.45
C LEU A 194 3.89 12.72 -0.25
N THR A 195 2.81 11.93 -0.32
CA THR A 195 2.51 10.92 0.69
C THR A 195 3.47 9.74 0.54
N VAL A 196 4.12 9.33 1.63
CA VAL A 196 4.96 8.13 1.66
C VAL A 196 4.06 6.93 1.95
N VAL A 197 3.98 6.01 1.01
CA VAL A 197 3.18 4.79 1.10
C VAL A 197 4.10 3.60 1.26
N GLN A 198 3.69 2.66 2.10
CA GLN A 198 4.35 1.37 2.24
C GLN A 198 3.32 0.25 2.26
N HIS A 199 3.41 -0.62 1.27
CA HIS A 199 2.56 -1.80 1.15
C HIS A 199 3.11 -2.98 1.94
N ALA A 200 2.24 -3.92 2.32
CA ALA A 200 2.64 -5.21 2.88
C ALA A 200 3.35 -6.07 1.82
N GLY A 201 3.67 -7.31 2.19
CA GLY A 201 4.24 -8.26 1.25
C GLY A 201 5.74 -8.06 0.96
N ALA A 202 6.46 -7.14 1.59
CA ALA A 202 7.92 -7.01 1.45
C ALA A 202 8.63 -6.79 2.80
N GLY A 203 9.95 -6.91 2.82
CA GLY A 203 10.78 -6.75 4.02
C GLY A 203 10.88 -7.98 4.94
N SER A 204 10.27 -9.12 4.56
CA SER A 204 10.51 -10.37 5.26
C SER A 204 11.98 -10.80 5.16
N PRO A 205 12.58 -11.33 6.24
CA PRO A 205 13.85 -12.02 6.17
C PRO A 205 13.80 -13.18 5.17
N GLU A 206 14.96 -13.60 4.69
CA GLU A 206 15.06 -14.88 3.99
C GLU A 206 14.63 -16.02 4.92
N MET A 207 13.57 -16.72 4.53
CA MET A 207 13.03 -17.84 5.28
C MET A 207 13.25 -19.16 4.54
N PRO A 208 13.49 -20.26 5.27
CA PRO A 208 13.52 -21.58 4.66
C PRO A 208 12.12 -21.93 4.13
N MET A 209 11.97 -22.05 2.81
CA MET A 209 10.68 -22.34 2.15
C MET A 209 10.42 -23.84 1.94
N ASP A 210 11.32 -24.70 2.42
CA ASP A 210 11.25 -26.15 2.30
C ASP A 210 10.58 -26.84 3.51
N GLN A 211 10.11 -26.07 4.50
CA GLN A 211 9.51 -26.60 5.71
C GLN A 211 7.98 -26.71 5.57
N PRO A 212 7.33 -27.67 6.26
CA PRO A 212 5.87 -27.85 6.17
C PRO A 212 5.04 -26.61 6.58
N ALA A 213 5.60 -25.73 7.41
CA ALA A 213 4.93 -24.54 7.92
C ALA A 213 5.33 -23.25 7.17
N SER A 214 6.29 -23.27 6.24
CA SER A 214 6.91 -22.06 5.68
C SER A 214 5.91 -21.08 5.08
N ASN A 215 5.01 -21.55 4.23
CA ASN A 215 3.99 -20.69 3.61
C ASN A 215 3.01 -20.11 4.64
N ALA A 216 2.63 -20.91 5.65
CA ALA A 216 1.72 -20.44 6.70
C ALA A 216 2.39 -19.38 7.59
N VAL A 217 3.67 -19.54 7.92
CA VAL A 217 4.42 -18.53 8.68
C VAL A 217 4.61 -17.27 7.84
N LEU A 218 5.03 -17.42 6.58
CA LEU A 218 5.26 -16.31 5.65
C LEU A 218 4.03 -15.41 5.53
N ILE A 219 2.86 -15.99 5.23
CA ILE A 219 1.62 -15.22 5.04
C ILE A 219 1.19 -14.51 6.33
N THR A 220 1.42 -15.11 7.50
CA THR A 220 1.05 -14.50 8.78
C THR A 220 2.02 -13.43 9.28
N GLU A 221 3.27 -13.45 8.83
CA GLU A 221 4.32 -12.54 9.31
C GLU A 221 4.68 -11.43 8.31
N MET A 222 4.31 -11.53 7.03
CA MET A 222 4.79 -10.56 6.03
C MET A 222 4.40 -9.11 6.36
N ALA A 223 3.17 -8.86 6.82
CA ALA A 223 2.76 -7.54 7.25
C ALA A 223 3.56 -7.06 8.47
N LEU A 224 3.86 -7.96 9.42
CA LEU A 224 4.63 -7.63 10.63
C LEU A 224 6.00 -7.03 10.31
N TRP A 225 6.65 -7.50 9.24
CA TRP A 225 7.95 -6.96 8.85
C TRP A 225 7.86 -5.52 8.31
N ALA A 226 6.77 -5.19 7.60
CA ALA A 226 6.49 -3.84 7.14
C ALA A 226 6.09 -2.88 8.28
N GLN A 227 5.28 -3.34 9.24
CA GLN A 227 4.78 -2.57 10.37
C GLN A 227 5.88 -1.92 11.24
N ARG A 228 7.11 -2.46 11.18
CA ARG A 228 8.28 -1.93 11.91
C ARG A 228 8.69 -0.53 11.46
N THR A 229 8.38 -0.15 10.22
CA THR A 229 8.74 1.16 9.67
C THR A 229 8.13 2.30 10.49
N LEU A 230 6.91 2.15 11.01
CA LEU A 230 6.28 3.17 11.85
C LEU A 230 7.15 3.54 13.06
N GLY A 231 7.56 2.53 13.84
CA GLY A 231 8.45 2.71 14.97
C GLY A 231 9.82 3.27 14.57
N HIS A 232 10.36 2.85 13.41
CA HIS A 232 11.62 3.40 12.88
C HIS A 232 11.52 4.91 12.62
N LEU A 233 10.47 5.38 11.96
CA LEU A 233 10.30 6.80 11.63
C LEU A 233 10.08 7.67 12.88
N ILE A 234 9.31 7.18 13.85
CA ILE A 234 9.09 7.85 15.14
C ILE A 234 10.41 7.95 15.91
N LEU A 235 11.09 6.83 16.14
CA LEU A 235 12.31 6.78 16.98
C LEU A 235 13.51 7.47 16.32
N ALA A 236 13.55 7.52 14.99
CA ALA A 236 14.54 8.30 14.26
C ALA A 236 14.24 9.81 14.24
N GLY A 237 13.10 10.26 14.78
CA GLY A 237 12.69 11.67 14.80
C GLY A 237 12.30 12.22 13.43
N VAL A 238 11.94 11.37 12.47
CA VAL A 238 11.59 11.81 11.11
C VAL A 238 10.37 12.72 11.14
N PHE A 239 9.32 12.34 11.87
CA PHE A 239 8.12 13.17 12.00
C PHE A 239 8.35 14.44 12.83
N GLU A 240 9.34 14.45 13.72
CA GLU A 240 9.73 15.67 14.44
C GLU A 240 10.31 16.71 13.48
N ARG A 241 11.23 16.28 12.61
CA ARG A 241 11.90 17.15 11.63
C ARG A 241 10.99 17.53 10.46
N TYR A 242 10.07 16.64 10.06
CA TYR A 242 9.15 16.82 8.94
C TYR A 242 7.69 16.68 9.39
N PRO A 243 7.13 17.68 10.09
CA PRO A 243 5.79 17.59 10.67
C PRO A 243 4.67 17.48 9.63
N THR A 244 4.91 17.82 8.36
CA THR A 244 3.97 17.68 7.25
C THR A 244 4.09 16.35 6.50
N LEU A 245 5.12 15.54 6.77
CA LEU A 245 5.29 14.25 6.10
C LEU A 245 4.14 13.31 6.46
N ARG A 246 3.54 12.69 5.44
CA ARG A 246 2.45 11.74 5.60
C ARG A 246 2.95 10.33 5.34
N PHE A 247 2.65 9.40 6.25
CA PHE A 247 2.99 7.98 6.11
C PHE A 247 1.72 7.12 6.09
N VAL A 248 1.63 6.23 5.09
CA VAL A 248 0.50 5.33 4.90
C VAL A 248 0.98 3.88 4.82
N PRO A 249 0.86 3.09 5.90
CA PRO A 249 0.88 1.64 5.79
C PRO A 249 -0.43 1.18 5.12
N THR A 250 -0.30 0.48 4.00
CA THR A 250 -1.42 -0.08 3.23
C THR A 250 -1.31 -1.61 3.20
N GLU A 251 -2.45 -2.30 3.25
CA GLU A 251 -2.56 -3.78 3.34
C GLU A 251 -1.85 -4.43 4.57
N GLN A 252 -1.48 -3.63 5.59
CA GLN A 252 -0.76 -4.14 6.77
C GLN A 252 -1.68 -4.49 7.95
N GLY A 253 -3.00 -4.43 7.75
CA GLY A 253 -3.99 -4.42 8.81
C GLY A 253 -3.87 -3.19 9.72
N THR A 254 -4.78 -3.06 10.68
CA THR A 254 -4.86 -1.87 11.55
C THR A 254 -4.60 -2.17 13.04
N LEU A 255 -4.94 -3.37 13.50
CA LEU A 255 -5.02 -3.72 14.94
C LEU A 255 -3.65 -3.80 15.65
N TRP A 256 -2.55 -3.79 14.90
CA TRP A 256 -1.19 -3.78 15.46
C TRP A 256 -0.81 -2.41 16.03
N VAL A 257 -1.41 -1.32 15.52
CA VAL A 257 -1.03 0.06 15.85
C VAL A 257 -1.19 0.35 17.36
N PRO A 258 -2.34 0.09 18.02
CA PRO A 258 -2.48 0.40 19.44
C PRO A 258 -1.46 -0.34 20.32
N GLY A 259 -1.17 -1.61 19.98
CA GLY A 259 -0.18 -2.40 20.70
C GLY A 259 1.23 -1.83 20.57
N GLN A 260 1.64 -1.44 19.36
CA GLN A 260 2.94 -0.82 19.14
C GLN A 260 3.05 0.54 19.84
N LEU A 261 2.00 1.37 19.78
CA LEU A 261 1.98 2.68 20.42
C LEU A 261 2.02 2.60 21.95
N ALA A 262 1.30 1.65 22.55
CA ALA A 262 1.35 1.44 23.99
C ALA A 262 2.79 1.14 24.48
N VAL A 263 3.54 0.37 23.70
CA VAL A 263 4.95 0.09 23.99
C VAL A 263 5.81 1.35 23.82
N LEU A 264 5.67 2.06 22.69
CA LEU A 264 6.47 3.25 22.42
C LEU A 264 6.20 4.39 23.41
N ASP A 265 4.94 4.69 23.72
CA ASP A 265 4.53 5.73 24.67
C ASP A 265 5.05 5.43 26.09
N ALA A 266 5.14 4.15 26.47
CA ALA A 266 5.72 3.75 27.75
C ALA A 266 7.26 3.85 27.75
N MET A 267 7.91 3.51 26.64
CA MET A 267 9.37 3.43 26.55
C MET A 267 10.05 4.77 26.31
N VAL A 268 9.56 5.59 25.37
CA VAL A 268 10.21 6.83 24.93
C VAL A 268 10.48 7.80 26.08
N PRO A 269 9.54 8.09 27.01
CA PRO A 269 9.83 8.96 28.15
C PRO A 269 10.94 8.43 29.05
N THR A 270 11.06 7.09 29.19
CA THR A 270 12.11 6.46 30.01
C THR A 270 13.48 6.46 29.32
N MET A 271 13.51 6.56 27.99
CA MET A 271 14.75 6.68 27.21
C MET A 271 15.37 8.08 27.31
N LYS A 272 14.57 9.11 27.60
CA LYS A 272 15.03 10.50 27.76
C LYS A 272 15.64 10.82 29.13
N SER A 273 15.61 9.88 30.09
CA SER A 273 16.01 10.16 31.47
C SER A 273 16.55 8.94 32.20
N ASP A 274 17.74 9.09 32.80
CA ASP A 274 18.35 8.09 33.68
C ASP A 274 17.75 8.07 35.10
N ALA A 275 16.86 9.02 35.44
CA ALA A 275 16.42 9.25 36.81
C ALA A 275 15.52 8.14 37.39
N GLY A 276 14.88 7.34 36.53
CA GLY A 276 13.95 6.27 36.94
C GLY A 276 14.37 4.85 36.53
N ASN A 277 15.07 4.70 35.39
CA ASN A 277 15.57 3.42 34.90
C ASN A 277 16.80 3.64 34.02
N ARG A 278 17.98 3.47 34.61
CA ARG A 278 19.27 3.64 33.93
C ARG A 278 19.43 2.74 32.71
N THR A 279 18.79 1.57 32.66
CA THR A 279 18.89 0.67 31.52
C THR A 279 18.25 1.27 30.28
N TYR A 280 17.04 1.84 30.39
CA TYR A 280 16.37 2.44 29.22
C TYR A 280 16.96 3.80 28.85
N GLY A 281 17.42 4.61 29.82
CA GLY A 281 18.14 5.85 29.53
C GLY A 281 19.44 5.63 28.75
N MET A 282 20.13 4.50 28.97
CA MET A 282 21.28 4.08 28.15
C MET A 282 20.94 3.74 26.69
N PHE A 283 19.70 3.36 26.41
CA PHE A 283 19.23 3.03 25.05
C PHE A 283 18.49 4.20 24.39
N GLY A 284 18.49 5.38 25.03
CA GLY A 284 18.15 6.64 24.39
C GLY A 284 19.22 7.10 23.39
N GLY A 285 18.99 8.26 22.80
CA GLY A 285 19.90 8.88 21.83
C GLY A 285 19.36 10.20 21.32
N SER A 286 20.17 10.95 20.58
CA SER A 286 19.85 12.33 20.17
C SER A 286 18.49 12.45 19.47
N SER A 287 18.15 11.50 18.58
CA SER A 287 16.84 11.48 17.91
C SER A 287 15.67 11.35 18.88
N VAL A 288 15.81 10.56 19.95
CA VAL A 288 14.75 10.37 20.96
C VAL A 288 14.69 11.57 21.89
N ASP A 289 15.83 12.16 22.26
CA ASP A 289 15.91 13.34 23.12
C ASP A 289 15.23 14.57 22.49
N GLU A 290 15.30 14.69 21.17
CA GLU A 290 14.69 15.79 20.39
C GLU A 290 13.17 15.66 20.20
N LEU A 291 12.57 14.48 20.44
CA LEU A 291 11.13 14.31 20.24
C LEU A 291 10.33 15.26 21.15
N SER A 292 9.53 16.15 20.59
CA SER A 292 8.68 17.07 21.37
C SER A 292 7.30 16.49 21.69
N LEU A 293 6.84 15.51 20.91
CA LEU A 293 5.55 14.84 21.09
C LEU A 293 5.71 13.40 21.59
N THR A 294 4.63 12.82 22.08
CA THR A 294 4.53 11.37 22.30
C THR A 294 4.45 10.62 20.96
N PRO A 295 4.88 9.34 20.91
CA PRO A 295 4.66 8.47 19.76
C PRO A 295 3.22 8.48 19.24
N SER A 296 2.22 8.39 20.12
CA SER A 296 0.80 8.48 19.72
C SER A 296 0.44 9.83 19.09
N GLU A 297 0.94 10.96 19.60
CA GLU A 297 0.70 12.28 19.01
C GLU A 297 1.37 12.43 17.62
N TYR A 298 2.53 11.83 17.39
CA TYR A 298 3.11 11.77 16.03
C TYR A 298 2.24 10.95 15.08
N VAL A 299 1.73 9.81 15.53
CA VAL A 299 0.83 8.99 14.70
C VAL A 299 -0.44 9.74 14.35
N GLN A 300 -1.06 10.41 15.32
CA GLN A 300 -2.23 11.25 15.09
C GLN A 300 -1.96 12.45 14.17
N ARG A 301 -0.71 12.90 14.05
CA ARG A 301 -0.36 14.00 13.13
C ARG A 301 0.01 13.50 11.73
N ASN A 302 0.75 12.40 11.63
CA ASN A 302 1.52 12.06 10.44
C ASN A 302 1.06 10.76 9.74
N CYS A 303 0.28 9.91 10.40
CA CYS A 303 -0.01 8.57 9.90
C CYS A 303 -1.48 8.36 9.53
N TYR A 304 -1.73 7.59 8.47
CA TYR A 304 -3.06 7.27 7.97
C TYR A 304 -3.09 5.80 7.54
N LEU A 305 -4.13 5.04 7.89
CA LEU A 305 -4.22 3.61 7.60
C LEU A 305 -5.08 3.38 6.36
N ALA A 306 -4.58 2.60 5.41
CA ALA A 306 -5.33 2.12 4.26
C ALA A 306 -5.54 0.60 4.39
N THR A 307 -6.79 0.14 4.25
CA THR A 307 -7.14 -1.27 4.52
C THR A 307 -8.44 -1.70 3.85
N GLU A 308 -8.55 -3.01 3.61
CA GLU A 308 -9.77 -3.77 3.39
C GLU A 308 -10.61 -3.77 4.68
N LEU A 309 -11.27 -2.64 4.95
CA LEU A 309 -11.95 -2.40 6.23
C LEU A 309 -12.99 -3.48 6.56
N MET A 310 -12.93 -4.01 7.79
CA MET A 310 -13.84 -5.00 8.35
C MET A 310 -14.51 -4.50 9.64
N PRO A 311 -15.60 -5.14 10.12
CA PRO A 311 -16.31 -4.67 11.33
C PRO A 311 -15.45 -4.58 12.59
N TYR A 312 -14.40 -5.38 12.72
CA TYR A 312 -13.50 -5.29 13.88
C TYR A 312 -12.56 -4.07 13.83
N ASP A 313 -12.34 -3.48 12.65
CA ASP A 313 -11.59 -2.23 12.48
C ASP A 313 -12.37 -1.00 12.96
N SER A 314 -13.65 -1.17 13.32
CA SER A 314 -14.49 -0.14 13.92
C SER A 314 -13.83 0.48 15.17
N SER A 315 -13.15 -0.34 15.98
CA SER A 315 -12.35 0.13 17.12
C SER A 315 -11.16 1.02 16.71
N MET A 316 -10.59 0.79 15.53
CA MET A 316 -9.50 1.60 15.00
C MET A 316 -9.98 2.93 14.42
N ILE A 317 -11.18 2.97 13.85
CA ILE A 317 -11.84 4.24 13.49
C ILE A 317 -12.03 5.11 14.73
N ASP A 318 -12.44 4.51 15.86
CA ASP A 318 -12.62 5.23 17.12
C ASP A 318 -11.30 5.67 17.75
N PHE A 319 -10.24 4.86 17.62
CA PHE A 319 -8.91 5.14 18.17
C PHE A 319 -8.13 6.20 17.37
N MET A 320 -8.02 6.03 16.05
CA MET A 320 -7.31 6.94 15.16
C MET A 320 -8.16 8.16 14.75
N GLY A 321 -9.49 8.03 14.79
CA GLY A 321 -10.40 9.00 14.23
C GLY A 321 -10.64 8.78 12.73
N PRO A 322 -11.81 9.20 12.22
CA PRO A 322 -12.24 8.95 10.84
C PRO A 322 -11.40 9.69 9.78
N ASP A 323 -10.65 10.72 10.17
CA ASP A 323 -9.75 11.47 9.27
C ASP A 323 -8.44 10.72 8.94
N HIS A 324 -8.20 9.59 9.62
CA HIS A 324 -6.97 8.79 9.54
C HIS A 324 -7.16 7.40 8.93
N ILE A 325 -8.36 7.05 8.49
CA ILE A 325 -8.68 5.74 7.90
C ILE A 325 -9.10 5.93 6.43
N MET A 326 -8.61 5.07 5.55
CA MET A 326 -8.95 5.00 4.12
C MET A 326 -9.30 3.57 3.74
N TRP A 327 -10.26 3.42 2.83
CA TRP A 327 -10.72 2.12 2.37
C TRP A 327 -9.96 1.68 1.10
N GLY A 328 -9.56 0.41 1.06
CA GLY A 328 -8.96 -0.28 -0.09
C GLY A 328 -9.81 -1.49 -0.52
N SER A 329 -9.82 -1.75 -1.82
CA SER A 329 -10.48 -2.91 -2.42
C SER A 329 -9.52 -4.06 -2.72
N ASP A 330 -8.23 -3.75 -2.81
CA ASP A 330 -7.18 -4.67 -3.21
C ASP A 330 -7.46 -5.35 -4.57
N TYR A 331 -8.04 -4.59 -5.50
CA TYR A 331 -8.29 -5.09 -6.86
C TYR A 331 -6.96 -5.20 -7.64
N PRO A 332 -6.65 -6.29 -8.35
CA PRO A 332 -7.53 -7.41 -8.70
C PRO A 332 -7.31 -8.69 -7.88
N HIS A 333 -6.55 -8.61 -6.78
CA HIS A 333 -6.19 -9.75 -5.93
C HIS A 333 -7.42 -10.47 -5.38
N GLU A 334 -7.27 -11.76 -5.06
CA GLU A 334 -8.39 -12.62 -4.67
C GLU A 334 -8.76 -12.48 -3.18
N GLU A 335 -7.78 -12.06 -2.38
CA GLU A 335 -7.91 -11.68 -0.98
C GLU A 335 -8.76 -10.41 -0.79
N GLY A 336 -8.78 -9.52 -1.80
CA GLY A 336 -9.52 -8.27 -1.82
C GLY A 336 -11.05 -8.39 -1.91
N PHE A 337 -11.70 -7.24 -2.06
CA PHE A 337 -13.16 -7.10 -1.98
C PHE A 337 -13.89 -7.00 -3.31
N ALA A 338 -13.22 -6.72 -4.43
CA ALA A 338 -13.89 -6.72 -5.72
C ALA A 338 -14.46 -8.11 -6.04
N PRO A 339 -15.56 -8.28 -6.82
CA PRO A 339 -16.53 -7.28 -7.29
C PRO A 339 -17.66 -7.09 -6.26
N HIS A 340 -17.33 -7.10 -4.97
CA HIS A 340 -18.26 -7.04 -3.84
C HIS A 340 -17.92 -5.87 -2.90
N SER A 341 -17.26 -4.83 -3.40
CA SER A 341 -16.83 -3.66 -2.63
C SER A 341 -17.99 -2.97 -1.93
N THR A 342 -19.11 -2.78 -2.62
CA THR A 342 -20.32 -2.20 -2.00
C THR A 342 -20.84 -3.05 -0.83
N LEU A 343 -20.79 -4.39 -0.93
CA LEU A 343 -21.17 -5.28 0.17
C LEU A 343 -20.16 -5.20 1.33
N ALA A 344 -18.86 -5.17 1.04
CA ALA A 344 -17.81 -5.03 2.05
C ALA A 344 -17.90 -3.70 2.82
N ILE A 345 -18.12 -2.59 2.11
CA ILE A 345 -18.35 -1.26 2.70
C ILE A 345 -19.55 -1.29 3.64
N ARG A 346 -20.67 -1.87 3.21
CA ARG A 346 -21.87 -2.05 4.07
C ARG A 346 -21.56 -2.86 5.31
N TRP A 347 -20.87 -3.98 5.14
CA TRP A 347 -20.50 -4.85 6.24
C TRP A 347 -19.76 -4.08 7.33
N ALA A 348 -18.76 -3.29 6.94
CA ALA A 348 -17.88 -2.58 7.85
C ALA A 348 -18.44 -1.25 8.39
N LEU A 349 -19.28 -0.55 7.63
CA LEU A 349 -19.63 0.86 7.90
C LEU A 349 -21.13 1.17 8.06
N HIS A 350 -22.03 0.17 8.00
CA HIS A 350 -23.48 0.45 8.06
C HIS A 350 -23.95 1.17 9.33
N ASP A 351 -23.25 0.99 10.45
CA ASP A 351 -23.53 1.59 11.75
C ASP A 351 -22.81 2.93 11.98
N ARG A 352 -21.96 3.34 11.03
CA ARG A 352 -21.19 4.59 11.11
C ARG A 352 -21.97 5.79 10.56
N PRO A 353 -21.80 6.99 11.16
CA PRO A 353 -22.38 8.21 10.63
C PRO A 353 -21.98 8.49 9.19
N GLU A 354 -22.85 9.15 8.41
CA GLU A 354 -22.61 9.45 7.01
C GLU A 354 -21.35 10.27 6.78
N ASP A 355 -21.10 11.30 7.61
CA ASP A 355 -19.92 12.15 7.54
C ASP A 355 -18.62 11.38 7.81
N VAL A 356 -18.67 10.36 8.67
CA VAL A 356 -17.56 9.41 8.90
C VAL A 356 -17.30 8.59 7.64
N CYS A 357 -18.35 8.00 7.05
CA CYS A 357 -18.22 7.20 5.83
C CYS A 357 -17.67 8.03 4.66
N ARG A 358 -18.10 9.29 4.50
CA ARG A 358 -17.58 10.19 3.44
C ARG A 358 -16.09 10.44 3.55
N LYS A 359 -15.57 10.63 4.77
CA LYS A 359 -14.13 10.80 5.02
C LYS A 359 -13.36 9.54 4.61
N ILE A 360 -13.79 8.39 5.10
CA ILE A 360 -13.10 7.10 4.91
C ILE A 360 -13.12 6.65 3.45
N LEU A 361 -14.28 6.76 2.78
CA LEU A 361 -14.47 6.22 1.44
C LEU A 361 -13.89 7.12 0.35
N GLY A 362 -13.68 8.42 0.57
CA GLY A 362 -13.17 9.30 -0.48
C GLY A 362 -12.47 10.57 0.00
N GLY A 363 -12.97 11.22 1.06
CA GLY A 363 -12.44 12.51 1.50
C GLY A 363 -10.95 12.48 1.88
N ASN A 364 -10.53 11.47 2.63
CA ASN A 364 -9.15 11.30 3.05
C ASN A 364 -8.24 11.01 1.85
N ALA A 365 -8.63 10.05 1.00
CA ALA A 365 -7.88 9.70 -0.20
C ALA A 365 -7.74 10.89 -1.16
N GLY A 366 -8.82 11.67 -1.35
CA GLY A 366 -8.79 12.86 -2.19
C GLY A 366 -7.79 13.91 -1.70
N ARG A 367 -7.72 14.12 -0.38
CA ARG A 367 -6.74 15.02 0.25
C ARG A 367 -5.30 14.49 0.13
N LEU A 368 -5.07 13.20 0.39
CA LEU A 368 -3.73 12.62 0.50
C LEU A 368 -3.08 12.32 -0.85
N TYR A 369 -3.89 11.95 -1.85
CA TYR A 369 -3.42 11.52 -3.17
C TYR A 369 -3.83 12.48 -4.28
N ARG A 370 -4.36 13.67 -3.93
CA ARG A 370 -4.63 14.78 -4.86
C ARG A 370 -5.65 14.43 -5.93
N PHE A 371 -6.74 13.76 -5.54
CA PHE A 371 -7.89 13.63 -6.44
C PHE A 371 -8.71 14.92 -6.44
N ASP A 372 -9.20 15.30 -7.61
CA ASP A 372 -10.28 16.27 -7.72
C ASP A 372 -11.61 15.58 -7.41
N LEU A 373 -12.08 15.70 -6.17
CA LEU A 373 -13.33 15.09 -5.73
C LEU A 373 -14.54 15.62 -6.50
N GLU A 374 -14.50 16.87 -7.00
CA GLU A 374 -15.60 17.44 -7.79
C GLU A 374 -15.67 16.80 -9.18
N ALA A 375 -14.51 16.49 -9.79
CA ALA A 375 -14.45 15.74 -11.04
C ALA A 375 -15.00 14.31 -10.90
N LEU A 376 -14.98 13.73 -9.69
CA LEU A 376 -15.52 12.39 -9.40
C LEU A 376 -17.03 12.38 -9.14
N VAL A 377 -17.66 13.51 -8.81
CA VAL A 377 -19.11 13.61 -8.53
C VAL A 377 -19.99 13.05 -9.65
N PRO A 378 -19.82 13.39 -10.95
CA PRO A 378 -20.67 12.84 -12.01
C PRO A 378 -20.50 11.32 -12.21
N ILE A 379 -19.35 10.76 -11.79
CA ILE A 379 -19.10 9.32 -11.83
C ILE A 379 -19.79 8.66 -10.65
N ALA A 380 -19.47 9.10 -9.42
CA ALA A 380 -20.06 8.58 -8.19
C ALA A 380 -21.59 8.71 -8.16
N GLY A 381 -22.15 9.78 -8.74
CA GLY A 381 -23.60 9.96 -8.88
C GLY A 381 -24.29 8.87 -9.71
N LYS A 382 -23.54 8.17 -10.56
CA LYS A 382 -24.04 7.04 -11.37
C LYS A 382 -23.77 5.69 -10.71
N ILE A 383 -22.55 5.49 -10.21
CA ILE A 383 -22.07 4.14 -9.81
C ILE A 383 -21.91 3.97 -8.31
N GLY A 384 -21.65 5.04 -7.56
CA GLY A 384 -21.27 4.94 -6.15
C GLY A 384 -22.41 4.41 -5.28
N PRO A 385 -22.13 3.64 -4.22
CA PRO A 385 -23.17 3.12 -3.34
C PRO A 385 -23.97 4.27 -2.71
N THR A 386 -25.29 4.08 -2.59
CA THR A 386 -26.14 5.12 -1.99
C THR A 386 -25.93 5.21 -0.48
N VAL A 387 -26.16 6.38 0.11
CA VAL A 387 -26.11 6.56 1.57
C VAL A 387 -27.07 5.58 2.27
N ALA A 388 -28.27 5.41 1.71
CA ALA A 388 -29.27 4.49 2.26
C ALA A 388 -28.82 3.02 2.19
N GLU A 389 -28.19 2.62 1.08
CA GLU A 389 -27.67 1.26 0.90
C GLU A 389 -26.55 0.95 1.90
N VAL A 390 -25.58 1.84 2.07
CA VAL A 390 -24.49 1.66 3.05
C VAL A 390 -25.04 1.49 4.46
N ARG A 391 -26.00 2.32 4.86
CA ARG A 391 -26.62 2.30 6.19
C ARG A 391 -27.55 1.12 6.46
N THR A 392 -27.81 0.27 5.46
CA THR A 392 -28.65 -0.92 5.63
C THR A 392 -27.77 -2.12 5.97
N PRO A 393 -27.86 -2.70 7.19
CA PRO A 393 -27.11 -3.88 7.59
C PRO A 393 -27.25 -5.03 6.59
N LEU A 394 -26.23 -5.88 6.49
CA LEU A 394 -26.28 -7.03 5.58
C LEU A 394 -27.30 -8.10 6.01
N GLU A 395 -27.58 -8.23 7.31
CA GLU A 395 -28.58 -9.18 7.83
C GLU A 395 -29.98 -8.93 7.23
N ASP A 396 -30.30 -7.67 6.91
CA ASP A 396 -31.56 -7.27 6.28
C ASP A 396 -31.67 -7.68 4.80
N THR A 397 -30.56 -8.13 4.19
CA THR A 397 -30.52 -8.59 2.79
C THR A 397 -30.53 -10.12 2.64
N GLY A 398 -30.45 -10.85 3.75
CA GLY A 398 -30.26 -12.30 3.74
C GLY A 398 -28.83 -12.74 3.39
N TYR A 399 -27.92 -11.80 3.10
CA TYR A 399 -26.49 -12.09 2.95
C TYR A 399 -25.87 -12.38 4.32
N ARG A 400 -25.12 -13.48 4.41
CA ARG A 400 -24.31 -13.80 5.59
C ARG A 400 -22.85 -13.71 5.19
N ALA A 401 -22.13 -12.77 5.77
CA ALA A 401 -20.70 -12.65 5.57
C ALA A 401 -19.99 -13.94 6.03
N PRO A 402 -18.95 -14.40 5.32
CA PRO A 402 -18.13 -15.51 5.77
C PRO A 402 -17.45 -15.17 7.11
N ALA A 403 -17.15 -16.21 7.90
CA ALA A 403 -16.56 -16.04 9.24
C ALA A 403 -15.07 -15.65 9.23
N ALA A 404 -14.42 -15.66 8.05
CA ALA A 404 -12.98 -15.41 7.89
C ALA A 404 -12.68 -14.82 6.51
N PHE A 405 -11.44 -14.33 6.34
CA PHE A 405 -10.85 -13.84 5.09
C PHE A 405 -11.10 -14.81 3.92
N GLY A 406 -11.61 -14.28 2.80
CA GLY A 406 -11.84 -15.01 1.56
C GLY A 406 -13.20 -14.69 0.95
N TYR A 407 -13.25 -13.64 0.12
CA TYR A 407 -14.51 -13.08 -0.41
C TYR A 407 -14.82 -13.50 -1.85
N ARG A 408 -13.82 -13.90 -2.65
CA ARG A 408 -14.03 -14.49 -3.99
C ARG A 408 -13.92 -16.02 -3.97
N PRO A 409 -14.85 -16.74 -4.63
CA PRO A 409 -14.59 -18.11 -5.07
C PRO A 409 -13.47 -18.11 -6.12
N PHE A 410 -12.46 -18.99 -5.99
CA PHE A 410 -11.35 -19.13 -6.95
C PHE A 410 -11.86 -19.33 -8.40
N GLU A 411 -11.49 -18.42 -9.31
CA GLU A 411 -11.82 -18.50 -10.75
C GLU A 411 -10.65 -19.16 -11.51
N GLY A 412 -10.60 -20.50 -11.58
CA GLY A 412 -9.55 -21.18 -12.36
C GLY A 412 -9.28 -22.66 -12.09
N GLY A 413 -9.89 -23.24 -11.04
CA GLY A 413 -9.59 -24.62 -10.59
C GLY A 413 -8.21 -24.76 -9.92
N LEU A 414 -8.14 -25.55 -8.83
CA LEU A 414 -6.93 -25.83 -8.02
C LEU A 414 -5.65 -26.11 -8.86
N ALA A 415 -4.89 -25.06 -9.22
CA ALA A 415 -3.58 -25.21 -9.88
C ALA A 415 -2.48 -25.54 -8.86
N LEU A 416 -2.66 -25.17 -7.59
CA LEU A 416 -1.80 -25.63 -6.51
C LEU A 416 -2.30 -26.96 -5.96
N LYS A 417 -1.88 -28.07 -6.59
CA LYS A 417 -1.67 -29.30 -5.81
C LYS A 417 -0.79 -28.89 -4.63
N ARG A 418 -1.31 -28.96 -3.40
CA ARG A 418 -0.49 -28.82 -2.19
C ARG A 418 0.70 -29.75 -2.35
N LEU A 419 1.86 -29.21 -2.71
CA LEU A 419 3.14 -29.89 -2.67
C LEU A 419 3.58 -29.90 -1.19
N ALA A 420 2.72 -30.41 -0.31
CA ALA A 420 3.19 -30.78 1.00
C ALA A 420 4.17 -31.94 0.77
N PRO A 421 5.45 -31.81 1.18
CA PRO A 421 6.33 -32.96 1.16
C PRO A 421 5.64 -34.08 1.93
N GLN A 422 5.68 -35.30 1.39
CA GLN A 422 5.20 -36.47 2.12
C GLN A 422 5.89 -36.47 3.48
N ARG A 423 5.11 -36.44 4.55
CA ARG A 423 5.65 -36.68 5.89
C ARG A 423 6.20 -38.09 5.88
N HIS A 424 7.52 -38.23 5.90
CA HIS A 424 8.21 -39.50 6.12
C HIS A 424 8.25 -39.82 7.61
#